data_AF-A0A1X7TGC8-F1
#
_entry.id   AF-A0A1X7TGC8-F1
#
_cell.length_a   1.000
_cell.length_b   1.000
_cell.length_c   1.000
_cell.angle_alpha   90.00
_cell.angle_beta   90.00
_cell.angle_gamma   90.00
#
_symmetry.space_group_name_H-M   'P 1'
#
loop_
_entity.id
_entity.type
_entity.pdbx_description
1 polymer ?
#
loop_
_entity_poly.entity_id
_entity_poly.type
_entity_poly.pdbx_seq_one_letter_code
_entity_poly.pdbx_strand_id
1 'polypeptide(L)'
;MIVSQLLHTTVPLLFLAGTAFSLSLPPSLSFLSSPFSSQTELWTYAALSSTLLVSAAPFFILFFIPINSASEHSDFLKVLLSFASGGLLGDAFLHLMPPGCITTKTVIIMATIRHHGGGHDHTQEMMVGLWVLAGIIAFLIVEKFVRTVKGGGHQYVHFNSENGSSLICSSNARYCKAKNFYLDLRRFDEFATRQGDTYRSFRENIFEPGEVGGHCRLDKPLLREQGGHKSPLQSWYAELEEYNGFDSDPFETGGCDLIIDKPSVFIKLDAGINLYHHYCDFFNLYASQHINGSFDDDINIIFWDTSYSIYRDLFIETWSAFTSNPLMKLADFAGKRVCFKDLMFPLLARMRGGLYYNTYIVSVI
;
A
#
# COMPACT_ATOMS: atom_id res chain seq x y z
N MET A 1 -39.79 -2.82 -5.49
CA MET A 1 -41.06 -3.17 -4.81
C MET A 1 -41.38 -4.67 -4.80
N ILE A 2 -40.63 -5.53 -5.49
CA ILE A 2 -40.84 -7.00 -5.48
C ILE A 2 -39.91 -7.72 -4.46
N VAL A 3 -38.76 -7.14 -4.11
CA VAL A 3 -37.79 -7.74 -3.17
C VAL A 3 -38.22 -7.63 -1.70
N SER A 4 -39.03 -6.62 -1.34
CA SER A 4 -39.55 -6.44 0.02
C SER A 4 -40.65 -7.46 0.39
N GLN A 5 -41.39 -7.98 -0.60
CA GLN A 5 -42.42 -9.00 -0.38
C GLN A 5 -41.86 -10.43 -0.26
N LEU A 6 -40.68 -10.71 -0.85
CA LEU A 6 -40.05 -12.03 -0.71
C LEU A 6 -39.39 -12.24 0.66
N LEU A 7 -38.89 -11.16 1.30
CA LEU A 7 -38.22 -11.26 2.60
C LEU A 7 -39.19 -11.43 3.78
N HIS A 8 -40.41 -10.89 3.68
CA HIS A 8 -41.42 -11.01 4.74
C HIS A 8 -42.14 -12.37 4.76
N THR A 9 -42.06 -13.16 3.68
CA THR A 9 -42.76 -14.45 3.56
C THR A 9 -41.84 -15.65 3.73
N THR A 10 -40.52 -15.53 3.52
CA THR A 10 -39.59 -16.68 3.56
C THR A 10 -38.90 -16.88 4.91
N VAL A 11 -38.73 -15.82 5.72
CA VAL A 11 -38.05 -15.92 7.02
C VAL A 11 -38.90 -16.57 8.13
N PRO A 12 -40.24 -16.43 8.19
CA PRO A 12 -41.05 -17.15 9.18
C PRO A 12 -41.21 -18.65 8.87
N LEU A 13 -41.01 -19.05 7.60
CA LEU A 13 -41.18 -20.45 7.15
C LEU A 13 -39.99 -21.35 7.54
N LEU A 14 -38.80 -20.78 7.76
CA LEU A 14 -37.64 -21.52 8.28
C LEU A 14 -37.66 -21.69 9.81
N PHE A 15 -38.39 -20.85 10.55
CA PHE A 15 -38.52 -20.97 12.00
C PHE A 15 -39.73 -21.80 12.46
N LEU A 16 -40.76 -21.96 11.62
CA LEU A 16 -41.90 -22.85 11.92
C LEU A 16 -41.65 -24.33 11.56
N ALA A 17 -40.59 -24.64 10.81
CA ALA A 17 -40.21 -26.02 10.50
C ALA A 17 -39.60 -26.78 11.70
N GLY A 18 -39.26 -26.08 12.79
CA GLY A 18 -38.64 -26.67 13.99
C GLY A 18 -39.61 -27.27 15.00
N THR A 19 -40.93 -27.02 14.92
CA THR A 19 -41.86 -27.40 16.01
C THR A 19 -43.19 -28.03 15.57
N ALA A 20 -43.37 -28.42 14.31
CA ALA A 20 -44.63 -29.05 13.91
C ALA A 20 -44.51 -29.97 12.70
N PHE A 21 -43.87 -31.14 12.82
CA PHE A 21 -44.04 -32.21 11.81
C PHE A 21 -43.91 -33.60 12.45
N SER A 22 -44.92 -33.98 13.24
CA SER A 22 -45.26 -35.40 13.47
C SER A 22 -45.99 -35.95 12.24
N LEU A 23 -45.31 -35.96 11.09
CA LEU A 23 -45.77 -36.65 9.89
C LEU A 23 -44.77 -37.75 9.59
N SER A 24 -45.27 -38.98 9.63
CA SER A 24 -44.55 -40.20 9.32
C SER A 24 -43.90 -40.11 7.94
N LEU A 25 -42.57 -39.94 7.88
CA LEU A 25 -41.83 -40.01 6.62
C LEU A 25 -41.91 -41.43 6.02
N PRO A 26 -41.94 -41.56 4.68
CA PRO A 26 -41.87 -42.86 4.02
C PRO A 26 -40.54 -43.57 4.36
N PRO A 27 -40.51 -44.91 4.37
CA PRO A 27 -39.37 -45.71 4.84
C PRO A 27 -38.05 -45.51 4.05
N SER A 28 -38.09 -44.77 2.95
CA SER A 28 -36.91 -44.40 2.14
C SER A 28 -36.17 -43.13 2.61
N LEU A 29 -36.71 -42.35 3.55
CA LEU A 29 -36.11 -41.09 4.03
C LEU A 29 -35.76 -41.10 5.53
N SER A 30 -35.76 -42.28 6.16
CA SER A 30 -35.40 -42.51 7.56
C SER A 30 -33.93 -42.22 7.91
N PHE A 31 -33.08 -41.99 6.90
CA PHE A 31 -31.66 -41.63 7.08
C PHE A 31 -31.45 -40.17 7.53
N LEU A 32 -32.45 -39.31 7.37
CA LEU A 32 -32.39 -37.90 7.80
C LEU A 32 -32.74 -37.69 9.29
N SER A 33 -33.23 -38.72 9.99
CA SER A 33 -33.67 -38.64 11.39
C SER A 33 -32.83 -39.48 12.35
N SER A 34 -31.69 -40.04 11.93
CA SER A 34 -30.78 -40.73 12.84
C SER A 34 -30.09 -39.72 13.77
N PRO A 35 -30.13 -39.92 15.10
CA PRO A 35 -29.33 -39.11 16.01
C PRO A 35 -27.86 -39.43 15.73
N PHE A 36 -27.09 -38.42 15.31
CA PHE A 36 -25.64 -38.53 15.14
C PHE A 36 -25.03 -39.01 16.47
N SER A 37 -24.29 -40.13 16.44
CA SER A 37 -23.92 -40.84 17.66
C SER A 37 -22.71 -40.22 18.37
N SER A 38 -21.94 -39.38 17.67
CA SER A 38 -20.79 -38.68 18.22
C SER A 38 -20.73 -37.23 17.73
N GLN A 39 -20.22 -36.33 18.59
CA GLN A 39 -20.00 -34.92 18.25
C GLN A 39 -19.11 -34.79 16.99
N THR A 40 -18.16 -35.70 16.81
CA THR A 40 -17.29 -35.82 15.63
C THR A 40 -18.03 -36.14 14.34
N GLU A 41 -19.08 -36.96 14.38
CA GLU A 41 -19.93 -37.21 13.20
C GLU A 41 -20.75 -35.95 12.87
N LEU A 42 -21.32 -35.30 13.88
CA LEU A 42 -22.09 -34.07 13.66
C LEU A 42 -21.23 -32.97 13.01
N TRP A 43 -20.03 -32.73 13.55
CA TRP A 43 -19.11 -31.72 13.00
C TRP A 43 -18.59 -32.09 11.62
N THR A 44 -18.28 -33.35 11.35
CA THR A 44 -17.78 -33.76 10.03
C THR A 44 -18.88 -33.71 8.97
N TYR A 45 -20.07 -34.24 9.24
CA TYR A 45 -21.18 -34.18 8.30
C TYR A 45 -21.72 -32.77 8.12
N ALA A 46 -21.83 -31.97 9.18
CA ALA A 46 -22.26 -30.56 9.08
C ALA A 46 -21.21 -29.71 8.34
N ALA A 47 -19.92 -29.88 8.65
CA ALA A 47 -18.87 -29.12 7.95
C ALA A 47 -18.80 -29.51 6.47
N LEU A 48 -18.78 -30.81 6.15
CA LEU A 48 -18.70 -31.28 4.76
C LEU A 48 -19.93 -30.89 3.95
N SER A 49 -21.13 -31.03 4.52
CA SER A 49 -22.37 -30.62 3.84
C SER A 49 -22.47 -29.11 3.66
N SER A 50 -22.06 -28.31 4.66
CA SER A 50 -22.00 -26.85 4.56
C SER A 50 -20.98 -26.41 3.51
N THR A 51 -19.78 -26.99 3.49
CA THR A 51 -18.77 -26.67 2.47
C THR A 51 -19.28 -27.03 1.08
N LEU A 52 -19.95 -28.17 0.92
CA LEU A 52 -20.53 -28.59 -0.37
C LEU A 52 -21.61 -27.62 -0.84
N LEU A 53 -22.54 -27.23 0.04
CA LEU A 53 -23.65 -26.33 -0.28
C LEU A 53 -23.16 -24.91 -0.61
N VAL A 54 -22.26 -24.36 0.18
CA VAL A 54 -21.68 -23.03 -0.07
C VAL A 54 -20.83 -23.03 -1.34
N SER A 55 -20.13 -24.11 -1.66
CA SER A 55 -19.32 -24.21 -2.90
C SER A 55 -20.17 -24.46 -4.16
N ALA A 56 -21.35 -25.06 -4.03
CA ALA A 56 -22.24 -25.33 -5.16
C ALA A 56 -22.86 -24.05 -5.73
N ALA A 57 -23.14 -23.04 -4.89
CA ALA A 57 -23.77 -21.80 -5.33
C ALA A 57 -22.88 -20.98 -6.31
N PRO A 58 -21.59 -20.71 -6.04
CA PRO A 58 -20.69 -20.08 -7.01
C PRO A 58 -20.57 -20.88 -8.31
N PHE A 59 -20.49 -22.21 -8.22
CA PHE A 59 -20.39 -23.08 -9.39
C PHE A 59 -21.63 -23.00 -10.29
N PHE A 60 -22.81 -23.00 -9.67
CA PHE A 60 -24.08 -22.82 -10.39
C PHE A 60 -24.17 -21.43 -11.03
N ILE A 61 -23.78 -20.37 -10.34
CA ILE A 61 -23.77 -19.00 -10.89
C ILE A 61 -22.79 -18.89 -12.07
N LEU A 62 -21.60 -19.48 -11.96
CA LEU A 62 -20.58 -19.47 -13.03
C LEU A 62 -21.05 -20.20 -14.30
N PHE A 63 -21.95 -21.18 -14.19
CA PHE A 63 -22.55 -21.84 -15.36
C PHE A 63 -23.41 -20.88 -16.22
N PHE A 64 -24.04 -19.89 -15.60
CA PHE A 64 -24.88 -18.90 -16.29
C PHE A 64 -24.11 -17.66 -16.75
N ILE A 65 -22.83 -17.52 -16.38
CA ILE A 65 -21.98 -16.42 -16.84
C ILE A 65 -21.19 -16.90 -18.07
N PRO A 66 -21.47 -16.41 -19.28
CA PRO A 66 -20.71 -16.79 -20.47
C PRO A 66 -19.29 -16.22 -20.38
N ILE A 67 -18.29 -17.08 -20.18
CA ILE A 67 -16.86 -16.70 -20.08
C ILE A 67 -16.23 -16.63 -21.47
N ASN A 68 -16.86 -15.93 -22.42
CA ASN A 68 -16.29 -15.75 -23.76
C ASN A 68 -15.70 -14.35 -23.93
N SER A 69 -14.44 -14.32 -24.40
CA SER A 69 -13.59 -13.15 -24.66
C SER A 69 -13.47 -12.12 -23.52
N ALA A 70 -12.37 -12.27 -22.75
CA ALA A 70 -11.99 -11.48 -21.58
C ALA A 70 -11.85 -9.95 -21.76
N SER A 71 -12.09 -9.39 -22.95
CA SER A 71 -11.98 -7.95 -23.22
C SER A 71 -13.28 -7.15 -23.00
N GLU A 72 -14.46 -7.79 -23.04
CA GLU A 72 -15.75 -7.08 -23.04
C GLU A 72 -16.44 -7.04 -21.66
N HIS A 73 -16.03 -7.87 -20.70
CA HIS A 73 -16.69 -8.01 -19.39
C HIS A 73 -15.90 -7.46 -18.19
N SER A 74 -14.98 -6.52 -18.41
CA SER A 74 -14.09 -6.03 -17.34
C SER A 74 -14.84 -5.33 -16.21
N ASP A 75 -15.95 -4.65 -16.50
CA ASP A 75 -16.66 -3.82 -15.51
C ASP A 75 -17.63 -4.63 -14.66
N PHE A 76 -18.35 -5.59 -15.24
CA PHE A 76 -19.19 -6.52 -14.48
C PHE A 76 -18.34 -7.40 -13.54
N LEU A 77 -17.16 -7.83 -14.00
CA LEU A 77 -16.23 -8.60 -13.17
C LEU A 77 -15.70 -7.78 -12.00
N LYS A 78 -15.40 -6.48 -12.19
CA LYS A 78 -15.01 -5.58 -11.10
C LYS A 78 -16.13 -5.40 -10.07
N VAL A 79 -17.38 -5.28 -10.51
CA VAL A 79 -18.55 -5.17 -9.62
C VAL A 79 -18.79 -6.46 -8.85
N LEU A 80 -18.67 -7.63 -9.48
CA LEU A 80 -18.79 -8.91 -8.78
C LEU A 80 -17.65 -9.11 -7.77
N LEU A 81 -16.43 -8.70 -8.13
CA LEU A 81 -15.28 -8.79 -7.24
C LEU A 81 -15.41 -7.85 -6.04
N SER A 82 -15.87 -6.61 -6.25
CA SER A 82 -16.11 -5.65 -5.15
C SER A 82 -17.29 -6.07 -4.27
N PHE A 83 -18.33 -6.68 -4.84
CA PHE A 83 -19.43 -7.25 -4.09
C PHE A 83 -18.97 -8.45 -3.24
N ALA A 84 -18.17 -9.35 -3.81
CA ALA A 84 -17.62 -10.50 -3.08
C ALA A 84 -16.68 -10.06 -1.95
N SER A 85 -15.79 -9.10 -2.20
CA SER A 85 -14.89 -8.58 -1.16
C SER A 85 -15.67 -7.82 -0.08
N GLY A 86 -16.64 -6.99 -0.45
CA GLY A 86 -17.51 -6.28 0.50
C GLY A 86 -18.39 -7.22 1.33
N GLY A 87 -18.89 -8.30 0.73
CA GLY A 87 -19.65 -9.34 1.43
C GLY A 87 -18.80 -10.11 2.44
N LEU A 88 -17.59 -10.52 2.06
CA LEU A 88 -16.64 -11.17 2.97
C LEU A 88 -16.20 -10.25 4.12
N LEU A 89 -15.96 -8.97 3.82
CA LEU A 89 -15.60 -7.97 4.83
C LEU A 89 -16.77 -7.71 5.81
N GLY A 90 -17.99 -7.61 5.28
CA GLY A 90 -19.21 -7.42 6.08
C GLY A 90 -19.52 -8.63 6.96
N ASP A 91 -19.34 -9.84 6.44
CA ASP A 91 -19.50 -11.09 7.18
C ASP A 91 -18.47 -11.20 8.31
N ALA A 92 -17.20 -10.98 8.01
CA ALA A 92 -16.15 -10.94 9.02
C ALA A 92 -16.44 -9.87 10.09
N PHE A 93 -16.91 -8.68 9.71
CA PHE A 93 -17.23 -7.62 10.66
C PHE A 93 -18.41 -7.98 11.57
N LEU A 94 -19.48 -8.59 11.04
CA LEU A 94 -20.65 -8.99 11.81
C LEU A 94 -20.38 -10.21 12.70
N HIS A 95 -19.51 -11.13 12.28
CA HIS A 95 -19.09 -12.29 13.06
C HIS A 95 -18.07 -11.95 14.15
N LEU A 96 -17.24 -10.92 13.93
CA LEU A 96 -16.27 -10.43 14.91
C LEU A 96 -16.85 -9.33 15.83
N MET A 97 -18.06 -8.84 15.56
CA MET A 97 -18.75 -7.93 16.45
C MET A 97 -19.15 -8.65 17.75
N PRO A 98 -18.70 -8.18 18.94
CA PRO A 98 -19.06 -8.80 20.20
C PRO A 98 -20.58 -8.87 20.38
N PRO A 99 -21.14 -9.96 20.94
CA PRO A 99 -22.56 -10.06 21.28
C PRO A 99 -22.91 -8.98 22.33
N GLY A 100 -23.31 -7.80 21.86
CA GLY A 100 -23.59 -6.66 22.75
C GLY A 100 -23.62 -5.29 22.09
N CYS A 101 -23.12 -5.12 20.85
CA CYS A 101 -23.11 -3.79 20.23
C CYS A 101 -24.45 -3.36 19.59
N ILE A 102 -25.40 -4.29 19.35
CA ILE A 102 -26.70 -3.99 18.70
C ILE A 102 -27.87 -4.59 19.51
N THR A 103 -27.78 -4.60 20.84
CA THR A 103 -28.95 -4.81 21.70
C THR A 103 -29.10 -3.60 22.62
N THR A 104 -29.92 -2.65 22.17
CA THR A 104 -30.76 -1.81 23.04
C THR A 104 -30.05 -1.15 24.23
N LYS A 105 -29.00 -0.36 23.97
CA LYS A 105 -28.44 0.58 24.98
C LYS A 105 -28.52 2.05 24.60
N THR A 106 -29.18 2.42 23.50
CA THR A 106 -29.40 3.84 23.17
C THR A 106 -30.62 4.44 23.89
N VAL A 107 -31.46 3.62 24.54
CA VAL A 107 -32.63 4.09 25.34
C VAL A 107 -32.35 4.08 26.86
N ILE A 108 -31.24 3.49 27.31
CA ILE A 108 -30.89 3.40 28.74
C ILE A 108 -29.53 4.08 29.00
N ILE A 109 -29.34 5.31 28.50
CA ILE A 109 -28.22 6.16 28.93
C ILE A 109 -28.66 7.09 30.10
N MET A 110 -29.95 7.11 30.46
CA MET A 110 -30.46 7.93 31.59
C MET A 110 -30.86 7.17 32.86
N ALA A 111 -30.71 5.84 32.94
CA ALA A 111 -31.04 5.12 34.16
C ALA A 111 -29.94 4.12 34.53
N THR A 112 -29.53 4.16 35.80
CA THR A 112 -28.62 3.23 36.48
C THR A 112 -27.12 3.42 36.22
N ILE A 113 -26.60 4.49 36.82
CA ILE A 113 -25.41 4.39 37.67
C ILE A 113 -25.62 3.18 38.61
N ARG A 114 -24.97 2.05 38.34
CA ARG A 114 -24.82 0.98 39.33
C ARG A 114 -23.48 0.28 39.12
N HIS A 115 -22.56 0.56 40.03
CA HIS A 115 -21.32 -0.18 40.25
C HIS A 115 -21.60 -1.67 40.40
N HIS A 116 -20.99 -2.51 39.56
CA HIS A 116 -20.65 -3.88 39.91
C HIS A 116 -19.32 -4.25 39.22
N GLY A 117 -18.28 -4.40 40.04
CA GLY A 117 -17.01 -4.97 39.63
C GLY A 117 -17.15 -6.47 39.39
N GLY A 118 -16.62 -6.93 38.26
CA GLY A 118 -16.39 -8.33 37.93
C GLY A 118 -15.18 -8.36 37.00
N GLY A 119 -14.14 -9.11 37.36
CA GLY A 119 -12.88 -9.18 36.61
C GLY A 119 -13.13 -9.67 35.18
N HIS A 120 -12.72 -8.87 34.20
CA HIS A 120 -12.73 -9.24 32.80
C HIS A 120 -11.53 -10.17 32.53
N ASP A 121 -11.80 -11.35 31.97
CA ASP A 121 -10.80 -12.33 31.59
C ASP A 121 -10.07 -11.87 30.32
N HIS A 122 -8.95 -11.17 30.49
CA HIS A 122 -8.12 -10.60 29.42
C HIS A 122 -7.47 -11.66 28.50
N THR A 123 -7.62 -12.96 28.80
CA THR A 123 -6.98 -14.04 28.03
C THR A 123 -7.71 -14.37 26.74
N GLN A 124 -9.05 -14.32 26.74
CA GLN A 124 -9.82 -14.76 25.57
C GLN A 124 -9.78 -13.74 24.42
N GLU A 125 -9.90 -12.45 24.72
CA GLU A 125 -9.82 -11.38 23.70
C GLU A 125 -8.41 -11.29 23.08
N MET A 126 -7.37 -11.48 23.89
CA MET A 126 -5.98 -11.51 23.41
C MET A 126 -5.71 -12.72 22.52
N MET A 127 -6.30 -13.89 22.83
CA MET A 127 -6.16 -15.10 22.02
C MET A 127 -6.83 -14.94 20.64
N VAL A 128 -8.01 -14.32 20.56
CA VAL A 128 -8.68 -14.03 19.27
C VAL A 128 -7.81 -13.10 18.41
N GLY A 129 -7.27 -12.03 19.00
CA GLY A 129 -6.36 -11.12 18.30
C GLY A 129 -5.11 -11.82 17.76
N LEU A 130 -4.53 -12.76 18.53
CA LEU A 130 -3.38 -13.56 18.10
C LEU A 130 -3.72 -14.50 16.93
N TRP A 131 -4.89 -15.12 16.92
CA TRP A 131 -5.32 -15.97 15.80
C TRP A 131 -5.61 -15.18 14.52
N VAL A 132 -6.19 -13.98 14.65
CA VAL A 132 -6.36 -13.05 13.52
C VAL A 132 -5.00 -12.63 12.97
N LEU A 133 -4.06 -12.24 13.84
CA LEU A 133 -2.71 -11.87 13.45
C LEU A 133 -1.96 -13.02 12.77
N ALA A 134 -2.06 -14.24 13.32
CA ALA A 134 -1.47 -15.44 12.74
C ALA A 134 -2.04 -15.73 11.34
N GLY A 135 -3.35 -15.54 11.14
CA GLY A 135 -4.01 -15.66 9.83
C GLY A 135 -3.48 -14.64 8.81
N ILE A 136 -3.33 -13.38 9.21
CA ILE A 136 -2.75 -12.32 8.35
C ILE A 136 -1.30 -12.67 7.99
N ILE A 137 -0.48 -13.07 8.96
CA ILE A 137 0.92 -13.46 8.73
C ILE A 137 1.00 -14.64 7.76
N ALA A 138 0.19 -15.69 7.96
CA ALA A 138 0.17 -16.84 7.06
C ALA A 138 -0.25 -16.46 5.64
N PHE A 139 -1.26 -15.59 5.49
CA PHE A 139 -1.67 -15.04 4.20
C PHE A 139 -0.52 -14.30 3.50
N LEU A 140 0.19 -13.43 4.23
CA LEU A 140 1.34 -12.69 3.70
C LEU A 140 2.49 -13.61 3.28
N ILE A 141 2.74 -14.70 4.02
CA ILE A 141 3.74 -15.72 3.66
C ILE A 141 3.38 -16.40 2.34
N VAL A 142 2.11 -16.83 2.18
CA VAL A 142 1.64 -17.46 0.95
C VAL A 142 1.71 -16.48 -0.23
N GLU A 143 1.27 -15.23 -0.04
CA GLU A 143 1.37 -14.20 -1.07
C GLU A 143 2.82 -13.98 -1.49
N LYS A 144 3.74 -13.86 -0.53
CA LYS A 144 5.16 -13.69 -0.80
C LYS A 144 5.73 -14.90 -1.53
N PHE A 145 5.37 -16.12 -1.13
CA PHE A 145 5.80 -17.35 -1.78
C PHE A 145 5.32 -17.41 -3.24
N VAL A 146 4.03 -17.15 -3.48
CA VAL A 146 3.46 -17.14 -4.85
C VAL A 146 4.12 -16.07 -5.72
N ARG A 147 4.39 -14.88 -5.18
CA ARG A 147 5.10 -13.80 -5.90
C ARG A 147 6.54 -14.17 -6.23
N THR A 148 7.24 -14.86 -5.33
CA THR A 148 8.59 -15.37 -5.57
C THR A 148 8.61 -16.47 -6.63
N VAL A 149 7.67 -17.43 -6.58
CA VAL A 149 7.57 -18.53 -7.56
C VAL A 149 7.12 -18.04 -8.95
N LYS A 150 6.24 -17.05 -9.02
CA LYS A 150 5.77 -16.46 -10.28
C LYS A 150 6.79 -15.50 -10.93
N GLY A 151 7.99 -15.38 -10.38
CA GLY A 151 9.08 -14.61 -10.98
C GLY A 151 8.91 -13.09 -10.86
N GLY A 152 8.17 -12.60 -9.86
CA GLY A 152 8.16 -11.18 -9.50
C GLY A 152 9.43 -10.78 -8.75
N GLY A 153 10.61 -11.06 -9.34
CA GLY A 153 11.89 -10.63 -8.79
C GLY A 153 11.98 -9.11 -8.84
N HIS A 154 12.45 -8.49 -7.76
CA HIS A 154 12.89 -7.10 -7.79
C HIS A 154 14.08 -7.02 -8.75
N GLN A 155 13.84 -6.65 -9.99
CA GLN A 155 14.92 -6.41 -10.94
C GLN A 155 15.55 -5.07 -10.57
N TYR A 156 16.70 -5.14 -9.92
CA TYR A 156 17.55 -3.98 -9.71
C TYR A 156 18.35 -3.72 -10.97
N VAL A 157 18.28 -2.49 -11.46
CA VAL A 157 19.12 -2.00 -12.52
C VAL A 157 20.39 -1.46 -11.88
N HIS A 158 21.51 -2.10 -12.17
CA HIS A 158 22.84 -1.66 -11.75
C HIS A 158 23.50 -0.90 -12.90
N PHE A 159 23.89 0.34 -12.65
CA PHE A 159 24.77 1.07 -13.55
C PHE A 159 26.22 0.92 -13.03
N ASN A 160 27.12 0.35 -13.84
CA ASN A 160 28.43 -0.12 -13.40
C ASN A 160 29.34 1.02 -12.92
N SER A 161 30.00 0.77 -11.78
CA SER A 161 30.90 1.69 -11.08
C SER A 161 32.29 1.72 -11.71
N GLU A 162 32.78 2.90 -12.05
CA GLU A 162 34.21 3.20 -12.11
C GLU A 162 34.50 4.18 -10.95
N ASN A 163 35.54 3.93 -10.15
CA ASN A 163 35.98 4.77 -9.02
C ASN A 163 34.93 5.21 -7.98
N GLY A 164 33.91 4.39 -7.68
CA GLY A 164 33.10 4.54 -6.47
C GLY A 164 31.77 5.28 -6.61
N SER A 165 31.47 5.87 -7.78
CA SER A 165 30.11 6.35 -8.05
C SER A 165 29.21 5.21 -8.51
N SER A 166 27.97 5.19 -8.04
CA SER A 166 27.00 4.16 -8.44
C SER A 166 25.58 4.70 -8.42
N LEU A 167 24.73 4.18 -9.30
CA LEU A 167 23.29 4.39 -9.27
C LEU A 167 22.62 3.01 -9.38
N ILE A 168 21.79 2.68 -8.39
CA ILE A 168 21.09 1.40 -8.31
C ILE A 168 19.61 1.71 -8.14
N CYS A 169 18.79 1.28 -9.08
CA CYS A 169 17.36 1.55 -9.06
C CYS A 169 16.56 0.26 -9.10
N SER A 170 15.41 0.23 -8.42
CA SER A 170 14.37 -0.77 -8.67
C SER A 170 13.73 -0.54 -10.04
N SER A 171 12.98 -1.53 -10.53
CA SER A 171 12.23 -1.42 -11.78
C SER A 171 11.36 -0.15 -11.85
N ASN A 172 11.37 0.50 -13.01
CA ASN A 172 10.77 1.80 -13.27
C ASN A 172 11.23 2.96 -12.36
N ALA A 173 12.45 2.88 -11.80
CA ALA A 173 13.04 3.90 -10.93
C ALA A 173 12.12 4.36 -9.78
N ARG A 174 11.35 3.44 -9.18
CA ARG A 174 10.45 3.75 -8.05
C ARG A 174 11.19 3.96 -6.73
N TYR A 175 12.34 3.32 -6.60
CA TYR A 175 13.31 3.49 -5.53
C TYR A 175 14.69 3.49 -6.17
N CYS A 176 15.57 4.39 -5.74
CA CYS A 176 16.95 4.42 -6.18
C CYS A 176 17.90 4.73 -5.01
N LYS A 177 19.13 4.25 -5.12
CA LYS A 177 20.25 4.57 -4.25
C LYS A 177 21.41 5.01 -5.12
N ALA A 178 22.04 6.12 -4.75
CA ALA A 178 23.20 6.65 -5.43
C ALA A 178 24.37 6.84 -4.48
N LYS A 179 25.58 6.63 -5.00
CA LYS A 179 26.84 7.02 -4.38
C LYS A 179 27.56 7.99 -5.29
N ASN A 180 28.15 9.02 -4.70
CA ASN A 180 28.83 10.10 -5.40
C ASN A 180 27.94 10.71 -6.51
N PHE A 181 26.77 11.18 -6.10
CA PHE A 181 25.77 11.77 -6.99
C PHE A 181 26.05 13.26 -7.21
N TYR A 182 26.16 13.68 -8.46
CA TYR A 182 26.36 15.07 -8.88
C TYR A 182 25.02 15.69 -9.33
N LEU A 183 24.78 16.92 -8.89
CA LEU A 183 23.59 17.70 -9.18
C LEU A 183 23.94 19.17 -9.44
N ASP A 184 23.60 19.70 -10.61
CA ASP A 184 23.80 21.08 -11.00
C ASP A 184 22.49 21.88 -10.86
N LEU A 185 22.47 22.83 -9.93
CA LEU A 185 21.32 23.69 -9.67
C LEU A 185 21.61 25.16 -10.02
N ARG A 186 22.62 25.42 -10.86
CA ARG A 186 22.93 26.79 -11.31
C ARG A 186 21.78 27.43 -12.07
N ARG A 187 20.99 26.62 -12.78
CA ARG A 187 19.80 27.05 -13.53
C ARG A 187 18.50 26.94 -12.73
N PHE A 188 18.58 26.76 -11.41
CA PHE A 188 17.38 26.64 -10.56
C PHE A 188 16.40 27.79 -10.79
N ASP A 189 16.88 29.03 -10.91
CA ASP A 189 16.03 30.20 -11.17
C ASP A 189 15.26 30.17 -12.49
N GLU A 190 15.73 29.43 -13.50
CA GLU A 190 15.06 29.32 -14.80
C GLU A 190 13.81 28.42 -14.75
N PHE A 191 13.85 27.38 -13.92
CA PHE A 191 12.72 26.46 -13.73
C PHE A 191 11.97 26.67 -12.42
N ALA A 192 12.54 27.43 -11.48
CA ALA A 192 11.91 27.80 -10.23
C ALA A 192 10.71 28.71 -10.48
N THR A 193 9.57 28.29 -9.95
CA THR A 193 8.31 29.00 -10.18
C THR A 193 8.19 30.18 -9.22
N ARG A 194 7.90 31.39 -9.72
CA ARG A 194 7.47 32.53 -8.89
C ARG A 194 6.03 32.31 -8.40
N GLN A 195 5.74 32.70 -7.16
CA GLN A 195 4.43 32.59 -6.50
C GLN A 195 3.26 32.87 -7.46
N GLY A 196 2.41 31.86 -7.73
CA GLY A 196 1.19 32.01 -8.54
C GLY A 196 0.76 30.77 -9.32
N ASP A 197 1.67 29.85 -9.62
CA ASP A 197 1.40 28.63 -10.39
C ASP A 197 1.19 27.43 -9.43
N THR A 198 -0.06 27.22 -9.02
CA THR A 198 -0.48 26.30 -7.94
C THR A 198 -0.31 24.80 -8.22
N TYR A 199 0.33 24.38 -9.32
CA TYR A 199 0.30 22.98 -9.76
C TYR A 199 1.66 22.36 -10.13
N ARG A 200 2.79 22.95 -9.71
CA ARG A 200 4.09 22.64 -10.33
C ARG A 200 5.28 22.35 -9.40
N SER A 201 5.08 22.03 -8.12
CA SER A 201 6.20 21.61 -7.24
C SER A 201 6.94 20.34 -7.73
N PHE A 202 6.33 19.58 -8.65
CA PHE A 202 6.89 18.37 -9.24
C PHE A 202 6.98 18.48 -10.76
N ARG A 203 7.80 19.40 -11.25
CA ARG A 203 8.12 19.43 -12.69
C ARG A 203 8.94 18.20 -13.05
N GLU A 204 8.49 17.51 -14.08
CA GLU A 204 9.26 16.46 -14.73
C GLU A 204 10.27 17.12 -15.68
N ASN A 205 11.43 16.49 -15.86
CA ASN A 205 12.43 16.88 -16.85
C ASN A 205 12.95 18.31 -16.67
N ILE A 206 13.34 18.68 -15.45
CA ILE A 206 13.95 19.99 -15.17
C ILE A 206 15.42 20.08 -15.56
N PHE A 207 16.07 18.94 -15.81
CA PHE A 207 17.49 18.86 -16.08
C PHE A 207 17.78 18.65 -17.56
N GLU A 208 18.83 19.32 -18.02
CA GLU A 208 19.47 19.11 -19.31
C GLU A 208 20.62 18.09 -19.18
N PRO A 209 21.09 17.51 -20.30
CA PRO A 209 22.23 16.60 -20.30
C PRO A 209 23.46 17.21 -19.60
N GLY A 210 23.96 16.51 -18.58
CA GLY A 210 25.14 16.92 -17.82
C GLY A 210 24.85 17.71 -16.53
N GLU A 211 23.58 18.01 -16.23
CA GLU A 211 23.19 18.64 -14.96
C GLU A 211 22.97 17.61 -13.84
N VAL A 212 22.79 16.33 -14.18
CA VAL A 212 22.67 15.24 -13.21
C VAL A 212 23.57 14.10 -13.64
N GLY A 213 24.30 13.49 -12.70
CA GLY A 213 25.15 12.37 -13.07
C GLY A 213 26.06 11.87 -11.97
N GLY A 214 27.08 11.14 -12.39
CA GLY A 214 28.15 10.63 -11.54
C GLY A 214 29.25 10.02 -12.40
N HIS A 215 30.40 9.74 -11.79
CA HIS A 215 31.51 9.13 -12.51
C HIS A 215 31.30 7.62 -12.59
N CYS A 216 30.55 7.17 -13.59
CA CYS A 216 30.19 5.76 -13.76
C CYS A 216 29.92 5.43 -15.23
N ARG A 217 30.06 4.15 -15.59
CA ARG A 217 29.70 3.66 -16.92
C ARG A 217 28.20 3.37 -16.97
N LEU A 218 27.47 4.32 -17.55
CA LEU A 218 26.01 4.27 -17.63
C LEU A 218 25.51 3.52 -18.88
N ASP A 219 24.63 2.54 -18.68
CA ASP A 219 23.84 1.93 -19.75
C ASP A 219 22.59 2.79 -20.01
N LYS A 220 22.71 3.75 -20.94
CA LYS A 220 21.61 4.65 -21.31
C LYS A 220 20.36 3.92 -21.86
N PRO A 221 20.49 2.91 -22.74
CA PRO A 221 19.34 2.09 -23.15
C PRO A 221 18.59 1.48 -21.97
N LEU A 222 19.30 0.86 -21.03
CA LEU A 222 18.70 0.22 -19.85
C LEU A 222 18.01 1.23 -18.93
N LEU A 223 18.58 2.43 -18.78
CA LEU A 223 17.95 3.53 -18.06
C LEU A 223 16.63 3.93 -18.73
N ARG A 224 16.63 4.14 -20.05
CA ARG A 224 15.43 4.52 -20.82
C ARG A 224 14.29 3.51 -20.69
N GLU A 225 14.61 2.21 -20.59
CA GLU A 225 13.60 1.17 -20.36
C GLU A 225 12.86 1.32 -19.02
N GLN A 226 13.45 2.03 -18.04
CA GLN A 226 12.79 2.31 -16.75
C GLN A 226 11.74 3.42 -16.83
N GLY A 227 11.55 4.06 -17.99
CA GLY A 227 10.58 5.15 -18.17
C GLY A 227 9.11 4.75 -18.18
N GLY A 228 8.77 3.46 -18.06
CA GLY A 228 7.40 2.97 -18.21
C GLY A 228 6.39 3.53 -17.20
N HIS A 229 6.85 4.05 -16.05
CA HIS A 229 6.01 4.66 -15.01
C HIS A 229 6.35 6.13 -14.75
N LYS A 230 6.90 6.83 -15.75
CA LYS A 230 7.21 8.25 -15.67
C LYS A 230 5.97 9.06 -15.25
N SER A 231 6.03 9.64 -14.05
CA SER A 231 5.01 10.51 -13.49
C SER A 231 5.58 11.13 -12.21
N PRO A 232 5.25 12.39 -11.86
CA PRO A 232 5.97 13.13 -10.83
C PRO A 232 5.95 12.45 -9.45
N LEU A 233 4.86 11.79 -9.07
CA LEU A 233 4.72 11.10 -7.77
C LEU A 233 4.66 9.57 -7.89
N GLN A 234 4.94 9.00 -9.07
CA GLN A 234 4.92 7.53 -9.25
C GLN A 234 6.31 6.93 -9.48
N SER A 235 7.25 7.73 -9.97
CA SER A 235 8.63 7.33 -10.27
C SER A 235 9.61 8.50 -10.11
N TRP A 236 10.88 8.18 -9.85
CA TRP A 236 12.02 9.11 -9.94
C TRP A 236 12.65 9.16 -11.33
N TYR A 237 12.08 8.44 -12.29
CA TYR A 237 12.63 8.35 -13.64
C TYR A 237 12.73 9.72 -14.31
N ALA A 238 11.76 10.62 -14.15
CA ALA A 238 11.79 11.93 -14.81
C ALA A 238 12.99 12.80 -14.37
N GLU A 239 13.46 12.60 -13.14
CA GLU A 239 14.58 13.33 -12.54
C GLU A 239 15.92 12.68 -12.87
N LEU A 240 15.89 11.38 -13.21
CA LEU A 240 17.05 10.58 -13.55
C LEU A 240 17.16 10.31 -15.06
N GLU A 241 16.20 10.77 -15.87
CA GLU A 241 16.15 10.51 -17.32
C GLU A 241 17.41 11.00 -18.03
N GLU A 242 17.90 12.18 -17.63
CA GLU A 242 19.12 12.81 -18.14
C GLU A 242 20.37 12.52 -17.29
N TYR A 243 20.29 11.53 -16.38
CA TYR A 243 21.45 11.10 -15.61
C TYR A 243 22.59 10.70 -16.56
N ASN A 244 23.78 11.27 -16.35
CA ASN A 244 24.91 11.08 -17.24
C ASN A 244 26.11 10.46 -16.50
N GLY A 245 26.82 9.57 -17.20
CA GLY A 245 28.14 9.10 -16.78
C GLY A 245 29.20 10.12 -17.18
N PHE A 246 29.96 10.65 -16.22
CA PHE A 246 31.07 11.56 -16.49
C PHE A 246 32.39 10.80 -16.59
N ASP A 247 33.26 11.21 -17.52
CA ASP A 247 34.59 10.63 -17.71
C ASP A 247 35.55 11.00 -16.57
N SER A 248 35.32 12.13 -15.90
CA SER A 248 36.11 12.62 -14.77
C SER A 248 35.26 12.73 -13.51
N ASP A 249 35.82 12.40 -12.35
CA ASP A 249 35.11 12.49 -11.06
C ASP A 249 34.89 13.95 -10.63
N PRO A 250 33.63 14.43 -10.55
CA PRO A 250 33.33 15.78 -10.04
C PRO A 250 33.82 16.03 -8.61
N PHE A 251 33.91 14.98 -7.78
CA PHE A 251 34.35 15.06 -6.38
C PHE A 251 35.85 15.35 -6.27
N GLU A 252 36.66 14.80 -7.17
CA GLU A 252 38.12 14.96 -7.16
C GLU A 252 38.59 16.17 -7.99
N THR A 253 37.87 16.47 -9.07
CA THR A 253 38.27 17.52 -10.04
C THR A 253 37.84 18.94 -9.64
N GLY A 254 37.23 19.13 -8.46
CA GLY A 254 36.66 20.42 -8.07
C GLY A 254 35.41 20.80 -8.87
N GLY A 255 34.68 19.80 -9.38
CA GLY A 255 33.42 19.98 -10.09
C GLY A 255 32.25 20.38 -9.19
N CYS A 256 32.38 20.19 -7.88
CA CYS A 256 31.36 20.48 -6.88
C CYS A 256 31.66 21.79 -6.15
N ASP A 257 30.66 22.67 -6.03
CA ASP A 257 30.74 23.87 -5.18
C ASP A 257 30.43 23.53 -3.71
N LEU A 258 29.62 22.48 -3.49
CA LEU A 258 29.24 21.97 -2.18
C LEU A 258 29.25 20.44 -2.18
N ILE A 259 29.88 19.84 -1.17
CA ILE A 259 29.89 18.40 -0.96
C ILE A 259 29.12 18.09 0.33
N ILE A 260 28.12 17.21 0.21
CA ILE A 260 27.29 16.73 1.31
C ILE A 260 27.75 15.31 1.65
N ASP A 261 28.48 15.21 2.75
CA ASP A 261 29.03 13.94 3.25
C ASP A 261 28.01 13.11 4.03
N LYS A 262 27.01 13.76 4.63
CA LYS A 262 25.99 13.08 5.43
C LYS A 262 24.98 12.36 4.52
N PRO A 263 24.54 11.13 4.86
CA PRO A 263 23.53 10.43 4.10
C PRO A 263 22.29 11.29 3.90
N SER A 264 21.86 11.42 2.65
CA SER A 264 20.79 12.32 2.27
C SER A 264 19.65 11.57 1.60
N VAL A 265 18.44 12.07 1.78
CA VAL A 265 17.22 11.51 1.20
C VAL A 265 16.48 12.62 0.47
N PHE A 266 16.25 12.45 -0.83
CA PHE A 266 15.30 13.30 -1.55
C PHE A 266 13.88 12.81 -1.31
N ILE A 267 12.94 13.71 -1.07
CA ILE A 267 11.54 13.33 -0.89
C ILE A 267 10.61 14.24 -1.67
N LYS A 268 9.70 13.64 -2.43
CA LYS A 268 8.57 14.33 -3.05
C LYS A 268 7.35 14.13 -2.18
N LEU A 269 6.77 15.22 -1.70
CA LEU A 269 5.63 15.20 -0.80
C LEU A 269 4.33 15.10 -1.58
N ASP A 270 3.40 14.25 -1.17
CA ASP A 270 2.11 14.16 -1.87
C ASP A 270 1.22 15.37 -1.53
N ALA A 271 0.79 15.48 -0.27
CA ALA A 271 -0.01 16.62 0.20
C ALA A 271 0.05 16.77 1.75
N GLY A 272 0.92 17.65 2.25
CA GLY A 272 1.13 17.93 3.67
C GLY A 272 -0.03 18.61 4.40
N ILE A 273 -1.10 18.97 3.70
CA ILE A 273 -2.35 19.48 4.30
C ILE A 273 -3.38 18.39 4.59
N ASN A 274 -3.19 17.18 4.06
CA ASN A 274 -4.11 16.07 4.23
C ASN A 274 -3.39 14.92 4.93
N LEU A 275 -3.88 14.53 6.12
CA LEU A 275 -3.29 13.47 6.93
C LEU A 275 -3.10 12.16 6.14
N TYR A 276 -4.10 11.75 5.35
CA TYR A 276 -4.03 10.48 4.61
C TYR A 276 -2.97 10.49 3.51
N HIS A 277 -2.88 11.59 2.76
CA HIS A 277 -1.88 11.72 1.70
C HIS A 277 -0.48 11.83 2.29
N HIS A 278 -0.32 12.61 3.35
CA HIS A 278 0.98 12.82 3.96
C HIS A 278 1.47 11.61 4.78
N TYR A 279 0.55 10.84 5.37
CA TYR A 279 0.89 9.55 6.00
C TYR A 279 1.60 8.60 5.02
N CYS A 280 1.23 8.65 3.73
CA CYS A 280 1.90 7.85 2.70
C CYS A 280 3.37 8.25 2.53
N ASP A 281 3.71 9.54 2.69
CA ASP A 281 5.10 10.01 2.59
C ASP A 281 5.95 9.39 3.70
N PHE A 282 5.47 9.43 4.95
CA PHE A 282 6.16 8.86 6.10
C PHE A 282 6.29 7.34 6.02
N PHE A 283 5.20 6.65 5.67
CA PHE A 283 5.23 5.19 5.55
C PHE A 283 6.21 4.73 4.46
N ASN A 284 6.20 5.39 3.31
CA ASN A 284 7.12 5.03 2.23
C ASN A 284 8.57 5.39 2.56
N LEU A 285 8.81 6.49 3.27
CA LEU A 285 10.15 6.81 3.78
C LEU A 285 10.64 5.72 4.75
N TYR A 286 9.81 5.35 5.74
CA TYR A 286 10.10 4.27 6.68
C TYR A 286 10.45 2.97 5.95
N ALA A 287 9.59 2.54 5.01
CA ALA A 287 9.82 1.33 4.23
C ALA A 287 11.10 1.41 3.39
N SER A 288 11.41 2.58 2.83
CA SER A 288 12.60 2.79 2.00
C SER A 288 13.89 2.72 2.81
N GLN A 289 13.91 3.24 4.04
CA GLN A 289 15.05 3.08 4.94
C GLN A 289 15.29 1.60 5.29
N HIS A 290 14.22 0.82 5.52
CA HIS A 290 14.34 -0.61 5.74
C HIS A 290 14.87 -1.36 4.51
N ILE A 291 14.43 -0.98 3.30
CA ILE A 291 14.99 -1.49 2.04
C ILE A 291 16.48 -1.13 1.91
N ASN A 292 16.87 0.06 2.35
CA ASN A 292 18.26 0.53 2.38
C ASN A 292 19.13 -0.24 3.40
N GLY A 293 18.51 -1.07 4.25
CA GLY A 293 19.19 -1.93 5.22
C GLY A 293 19.60 -1.23 6.51
N SER A 294 19.18 0.02 6.71
CA SER A 294 19.47 0.81 7.92
C SER A 294 18.37 1.83 8.15
N PHE A 295 17.88 1.91 9.38
CA PHE A 295 17.05 3.02 9.85
C PHE A 295 17.92 3.88 10.77
N ASP A 296 18.13 5.14 10.39
CA ASP A 296 18.97 6.09 11.10
C ASP A 296 18.30 7.46 11.03
N ASP A 297 18.30 8.20 12.13
CA ASP A 297 17.77 9.56 12.20
C ASP A 297 18.87 10.63 11.97
N ASP A 298 20.14 10.26 11.90
CA ASP A 298 21.22 11.15 11.44
C ASP A 298 21.33 11.20 9.90
N ILE A 299 20.20 11.42 9.25
CA ILE A 299 20.11 11.60 7.80
C ILE A 299 19.62 13.01 7.46
N ASN A 300 20.03 13.53 6.32
CA ASN A 300 19.47 14.75 5.77
C ASN A 300 18.19 14.42 4.99
N ILE A 301 17.09 15.13 5.26
CA ILE A 301 15.87 15.05 4.46
C ILE A 301 15.76 16.33 3.64
N ILE A 302 15.74 16.18 2.31
CA ILE A 302 15.72 17.28 1.35
C ILE A 302 14.45 17.17 0.53
N PHE A 303 13.58 18.16 0.66
CA PHE A 303 12.34 18.25 -0.10
C PHE A 303 12.65 18.57 -1.56
N TRP A 304 12.20 17.68 -2.45
CA TRP A 304 12.22 17.85 -3.89
C TRP A 304 11.07 18.77 -4.31
N ASP A 305 11.25 20.06 -4.04
CA ASP A 305 10.33 21.14 -4.44
C ASP A 305 11.08 22.11 -5.35
N THR A 306 10.63 22.19 -6.61
CA THR A 306 11.21 23.09 -7.62
C THR A 306 10.66 24.51 -7.51
N SER A 307 10.37 24.97 -6.29
CA SER A 307 9.83 26.30 -6.01
C SER A 307 10.53 26.92 -4.81
N TYR A 308 10.53 28.26 -4.79
CA TYR A 308 10.94 29.02 -3.60
C TYR A 308 9.85 29.10 -2.53
N SER A 309 8.69 28.45 -2.76
CA SER A 309 7.55 28.61 -1.88
C SER A 309 7.74 27.84 -0.57
N ILE A 310 7.08 28.33 0.47
CA ILE A 310 6.97 27.58 1.72
C ILE A 310 5.92 26.49 1.49
N TYR A 311 6.39 25.25 1.35
CA TYR A 311 5.49 24.10 1.42
C TYR A 311 4.79 24.09 2.77
N ARG A 312 3.45 24.06 2.75
CA ARG A 312 2.65 23.96 3.98
C ARG A 312 2.53 22.50 4.37
N ASP A 313 3.12 22.18 5.50
CA ASP A 313 3.03 20.88 6.13
C ASP A 313 2.43 21.04 7.53
N LEU A 314 1.21 20.53 7.73
CA LEU A 314 0.52 20.58 9.02
C LEU A 314 1.04 19.54 10.02
N PHE A 315 1.92 18.64 9.58
CA PHE A 315 2.46 17.53 10.35
C PHE A 315 3.99 17.59 10.40
N ILE A 316 4.57 18.79 10.27
CA ILE A 316 6.01 19.02 10.23
C ILE A 316 6.76 18.39 11.42
N GLU A 317 6.11 18.30 12.59
CA GLU A 317 6.67 17.68 13.80
C GLU A 317 6.97 16.18 13.62
N THR A 318 6.25 15.49 12.72
CA THR A 318 6.42 14.05 12.46
C THR A 318 7.78 13.74 11.86
N TRP A 319 8.40 14.69 11.16
CA TRP A 319 9.74 14.52 10.59
C TRP A 319 10.82 14.27 11.65
N SER A 320 10.61 14.72 12.89
CA SER A 320 11.52 14.43 14.01
C SER A 320 11.69 12.94 14.31
N ALA A 321 10.75 12.10 13.87
CA ALA A 321 10.88 10.63 13.96
C ALA A 321 11.82 10.03 12.90
N PHE A 322 12.17 10.80 11.86
CA PHE A 322 12.96 10.35 10.72
C PHE A 322 14.28 11.08 10.58
N THR A 323 14.41 12.28 11.15
CA THR A 323 15.64 13.04 11.12
C THR A 323 15.81 13.92 12.36
N SER A 324 17.02 13.90 12.91
CA SER A 324 17.50 14.85 13.92
C SER A 324 18.10 16.13 13.27
N ASN A 325 18.16 16.19 11.93
CA ASN A 325 18.71 17.30 11.17
C ASN A 325 17.63 18.29 10.71
N PRO A 326 17.98 19.57 10.47
CA PRO A 326 17.06 20.51 9.86
C PRO A 326 16.58 20.05 8.48
N LEU A 327 15.28 20.23 8.22
CA LEU A 327 14.70 19.97 6.91
C LEU A 327 15.22 20.96 5.88
N MET A 328 15.70 20.44 4.75
CA MET A 328 16.24 21.24 3.66
C MET A 328 15.33 21.18 2.43
N LYS A 329 15.49 22.12 1.52
CA LYS A 329 14.80 22.18 0.23
C LYS A 329 15.81 22.25 -0.89
N LEU A 330 15.38 21.84 -2.09
CA LEU A 330 16.20 21.98 -3.29
C LEU A 330 16.64 23.43 -3.54
N ALA A 331 15.77 24.39 -3.21
CA ALA A 331 16.05 25.82 -3.32
C ALA A 331 17.23 26.30 -2.44
N ASP A 332 17.56 25.61 -1.35
CA ASP A 332 18.69 25.98 -0.47
C ASP A 332 20.05 25.76 -1.17
N PHE A 333 20.03 25.00 -2.26
CA PHE A 333 21.17 24.67 -3.10
C PHE A 333 21.16 25.45 -4.44
N ALA A 334 20.21 26.36 -4.65
CA ALA A 334 20.11 27.14 -5.87
C ALA A 334 21.42 27.88 -6.19
N GLY A 335 21.79 27.89 -7.47
CA GLY A 335 23.02 28.54 -7.94
C GLY A 335 24.29 27.72 -7.77
N LYS A 336 24.23 26.48 -7.28
CA LYS A 336 25.41 25.66 -6.95
C LYS A 336 25.42 24.31 -7.66
N ARG A 337 26.61 23.76 -7.84
CA ARG A 337 26.84 22.35 -8.13
C ARG A 337 27.02 21.61 -6.82
N VAL A 338 26.12 20.69 -6.51
CA VAL A 338 26.09 19.97 -5.23
C VAL A 338 26.34 18.49 -5.48
N CYS A 339 27.17 17.92 -4.62
CA CYS A 339 27.62 16.54 -4.72
C CYS A 339 27.29 15.80 -3.43
N PHE A 340 26.55 14.69 -3.55
CA PHE A 340 26.10 13.88 -2.41
C PHE A 340 26.88 12.57 -2.38
N LYS A 341 27.57 12.28 -1.26
CA LYS A 341 28.31 11.02 -1.12
C LYS A 341 27.38 9.81 -1.07
N ASP A 342 26.32 9.90 -0.28
CA ASP A 342 25.29 8.86 -0.16
C ASP A 342 23.90 9.51 -0.29
N LEU A 343 23.13 9.06 -1.27
CA LEU A 343 21.82 9.62 -1.59
C LEU A 343 20.78 8.51 -1.82
N MET A 344 19.61 8.65 -1.20
CA MET A 344 18.47 7.76 -1.39
C MET A 344 17.29 8.50 -2.01
N PHE A 345 16.64 7.83 -2.96
CA PHE A 345 15.37 8.18 -3.55
C PHE A 345 14.32 7.16 -3.06
N PRO A 346 13.48 7.51 -2.08
CA PRO A 346 12.54 6.61 -1.44
C PRO A 346 11.39 6.25 -2.39
N LEU A 347 10.66 5.19 -2.05
CA LEU A 347 9.36 4.87 -2.63
C LEU A 347 8.44 6.09 -2.57
N LEU A 348 7.61 6.27 -3.60
CA LEU A 348 6.72 7.43 -3.71
C LEU A 348 5.28 7.08 -3.35
N ALA A 349 4.56 8.04 -2.76
CA ALA A 349 3.18 7.89 -2.30
C ALA A 349 2.28 7.27 -3.37
N ARG A 350 2.35 7.76 -4.61
CA ARG A 350 1.44 7.35 -5.70
C ARG A 350 2.04 6.28 -6.62
N MET A 351 3.10 5.59 -6.22
CA MET A 351 3.71 4.56 -7.08
C MET A 351 2.71 3.46 -7.46
N ARG A 352 2.68 3.08 -8.74
CA ARG A 352 1.76 2.05 -9.25
C ARG A 352 2.08 0.69 -8.63
N GLY A 353 1.06 0.03 -8.07
CA GLY A 353 1.19 -1.21 -7.29
C GLY A 353 1.77 -1.00 -5.88
N GLY A 354 1.82 0.25 -5.38
CA GLY A 354 2.20 0.57 -4.01
C GLY A 354 1.09 0.38 -2.98
N LEU A 355 1.49 0.34 -1.69
CA LEU A 355 0.64 -0.11 -0.58
C LEU A 355 -0.55 0.79 -0.24
N TYR A 356 -0.56 2.07 -0.62
CA TYR A 356 -1.65 2.96 -0.21
C TYR A 356 -2.61 3.29 -1.35
N TYR A 357 -2.11 3.75 -2.50
CA TYR A 357 -2.97 4.14 -3.63
C TYR A 357 -3.42 2.99 -4.52
N ASN A 358 -2.77 1.82 -4.46
CA ASN A 358 -3.13 0.66 -5.27
C ASN A 358 -3.56 -0.55 -4.43
N THR A 359 -3.67 -0.39 -3.12
CA THR A 359 -4.30 -1.39 -2.28
C THR A 359 -5.79 -1.13 -2.34
N TYR A 360 -6.55 -2.14 -2.75
CA TYR A 360 -8.01 -2.11 -2.94
C TYR A 360 -8.82 -1.79 -1.66
N ILE A 361 -8.16 -1.37 -0.57
CA ILE A 361 -8.78 -0.93 0.67
C ILE A 361 -9.23 0.54 0.57
N VAL A 362 -8.59 1.37 -0.28
CA VAL A 362 -8.90 2.83 -0.38
C VAL A 362 -9.18 3.25 -1.82
N SER A 363 -9.90 2.44 -2.58
CA SER A 363 -10.41 2.81 -3.90
C SER A 363 -11.94 2.75 -3.95
N VAL A 364 -12.60 3.31 -2.94
CA VAL A 364 -14.02 3.70 -2.97
C VAL A 364 -14.21 4.89 -2.03
N ILE A 365 -14.05 6.11 -2.53
CA ILE A 365 -14.94 7.26 -2.27
C ILE A 365 -15.01 8.07 -3.56
#